data_AF-A0A445FZS1-F1
#
_entry.id   AF-A0A445FZS1-F1
#
_cell.length_a   1.000
_cell.length_b   1.000
_cell.length_c   1.000
_cell.angle_alpha   90.00
_cell.angle_beta   90.00
_cell.angle_gamma   90.00
#
_symmetry.space_group_name_H-M   'P 1'
#
loop_
_entity.id
_entity.type
_entity.pdbx_description
1 polymer ?
#
loop_
_entity_poly.entity_id
_entity_poly.type
_entity_poly.pdbx_seq_one_letter_code
_entity_poly.pdbx_strand_id
1 'polypeptide(L)'
;MSSSPAPCSRSWSISEDSLRRYVQFASESCIQELLAASVTNKGNGNDGWKVLTLENGVEISKRRSDSLHTFRSRWVLRSVSPQQFITVANAIDAAKQWDSDLVEARYIKDLEDNLSIIRLRFGDNSKPLFRNREFIVYERRETMEDGTLVVAVASLPKEIAAGLHPKQSNAIRGLLLQSGWVVEKLEDDSCVVTYVVQVHRIKMFTFLLHKQKKVIFNAFLLMALFSFSWILQDGCPSALSIDLTQNWL
;
A
#
# COMPACT_ATOMS: atom_id res chain seq x y z
N MET A 1 46.23 6.48 -32.85
CA MET A 1 45.34 5.46 -32.24
C MET A 1 44.48 6.17 -31.19
N SER A 2 43.19 6.39 -31.47
CA SER A 2 42.27 7.02 -30.52
C SER A 2 41.61 5.91 -29.70
N SER A 3 42.04 5.74 -28.44
CA SER A 3 41.42 4.83 -27.49
C SER A 3 40.12 5.44 -27.00
N SER A 4 38.99 4.89 -27.46
CA SER A 4 37.68 5.21 -26.88
C SER A 4 37.67 4.79 -25.39
N PRO A 5 37.21 5.63 -24.46
CA PRO A 5 37.10 5.23 -23.07
C PRO A 5 36.03 4.13 -22.96
N ALA A 6 36.39 3.01 -22.33
CA ALA A 6 35.46 1.93 -22.04
C ALA A 6 34.25 2.46 -21.25
N PRO A 7 33.03 1.97 -21.50
CA PRO A 7 31.88 2.36 -20.72
C PRO A 7 32.12 1.95 -19.27
N CYS A 8 32.24 2.92 -18.38
CA CYS A 8 32.29 2.69 -16.94
C CYS A 8 30.97 2.05 -16.50
N SER A 9 30.89 0.72 -16.53
CA SER A 9 29.89 -0.04 -15.79
C SER A 9 30.24 0.07 -14.31
N ARG A 10 30.04 1.25 -13.72
CA ARG A 10 30.06 1.40 -12.26
C ARG A 10 28.87 0.59 -11.75
N SER A 11 29.15 -0.62 -11.30
CA SER A 11 28.26 -1.40 -10.45
C SER A 11 28.06 -0.59 -9.18
N TRP A 12 26.98 0.18 -9.14
CA TRP A 12 26.60 0.91 -7.95
C TRP A 12 26.13 -0.12 -6.92
N SER A 13 26.93 -0.33 -5.88
CA SER A 13 26.63 -1.23 -4.77
C SER A 13 26.48 -0.39 -3.50
N ILE A 14 25.28 -0.42 -2.90
CA ILE A 14 25.03 0.13 -1.57
C ILE A 14 25.48 -0.90 -0.52
N SER A 15 26.18 -0.48 0.52
CA SER A 15 26.50 -1.38 1.64
C SER A 15 25.23 -1.76 2.40
N GLU A 16 25.22 -2.92 3.04
CA GLU A 16 24.04 -3.38 3.80
C GLU A 16 23.67 -2.41 4.93
N ASP A 17 24.66 -1.87 5.63
CA ASP A 17 24.42 -0.89 6.69
C ASP A 17 23.81 0.42 6.15
N SER A 18 24.27 0.89 4.98
CA SER A 18 23.72 2.10 4.38
C SER A 18 22.28 1.87 3.91
N LEU A 19 22.00 0.69 3.35
CA LEU A 19 20.66 0.28 2.99
C LEU A 19 19.76 0.22 4.23
N ARG A 20 20.19 -0.47 5.30
CA ARG A 20 19.43 -0.60 6.54
C ARG A 20 19.09 0.78 7.13
N ARG A 21 20.10 1.65 7.32
CA ARG A 21 19.88 3.01 7.85
C ARG A 21 18.92 3.83 7.00
N TYR A 22 19.06 3.75 5.67
CA TYR A 22 18.16 4.47 4.77
C TYR A 22 16.72 3.97 4.91
N VAL A 23 16.51 2.65 4.87
CA VAL A 23 15.17 2.07 4.89
C VAL A 23 14.52 2.24 6.27
N GLN A 24 15.28 2.12 7.36
CA GLN A 24 14.82 2.44 8.72
C GLN A 24 14.30 3.88 8.80
N PHE A 25 15.11 4.87 8.37
CA PHE A 25 14.72 6.28 8.39
C PHE A 25 13.50 6.57 7.50
N ALA A 26 13.49 6.03 6.28
CA ALA A 26 12.41 6.25 5.32
C ALA A 26 11.09 5.63 5.78
N SER A 27 11.15 4.43 6.35
CA SER A 27 9.98 3.71 6.87
C SER A 27 9.44 4.35 8.15
N GLU A 28 10.30 4.83 9.05
CA GLU A 28 9.91 5.61 10.23
C GLU A 28 9.12 6.85 9.81
N SER A 29 9.67 7.62 8.86
CA SER A 29 9.01 8.80 8.31
C SER A 29 7.65 8.45 7.67
N CYS A 30 7.54 7.28 7.03
CA CYS A 30 6.28 6.81 6.47
C CYS A 30 5.27 6.47 7.57
N ILE A 31 5.66 5.78 8.63
CA ILE A 31 4.79 5.47 9.78
C ILE A 31 4.20 6.75 10.38
N GLN A 32 5.04 7.75 10.63
CA GLN A 32 4.60 9.02 11.21
C GLN A 32 3.57 9.72 10.31
N GLU A 33 3.76 9.71 8.99
CA GLU A 33 2.80 10.26 8.03
C GLU A 33 1.48 9.48 7.98
N LEU A 34 1.52 8.14 8.11
CA LEU A 34 0.34 7.30 8.14
C LEU A 34 -0.49 7.56 9.40
N LEU A 35 0.15 7.61 10.57
CA LEU A 35 -0.47 7.94 11.85
C LEU A 35 -1.07 9.36 11.83
N ALA A 36 -0.31 10.35 11.35
CA ALA A 36 -0.81 11.72 11.23
C ALA A 36 -2.01 11.83 10.28
N ALA A 37 -2.11 10.96 9.28
CA ALA A 37 -3.23 10.90 8.36
C ALA A 37 -4.45 10.15 8.94
N SER A 38 -4.26 9.19 9.86
CA SER A 38 -5.35 8.42 10.47
C SER A 38 -6.11 9.22 11.52
N VAL A 39 -5.44 10.11 12.26
CA VAL A 39 -6.06 10.95 13.28
C VAL A 39 -7.19 11.80 12.68
N THR A 40 -8.40 11.62 13.20
CA THR A 40 -9.56 12.46 12.86
C THR A 40 -9.74 13.55 13.91
N ASN A 41 -9.41 14.81 13.59
CA ASN A 41 -9.71 15.94 14.46
C ASN A 41 -11.21 16.24 14.41
N LYS A 42 -11.95 15.89 15.47
CA LYS A 42 -13.38 16.24 15.62
C LYS A 42 -13.62 17.72 15.98
N GLY A 43 -12.57 18.52 16.16
CA GLY A 43 -12.67 19.91 16.57
C GLY A 43 -12.43 20.88 15.42
N ASN A 44 -13.48 21.61 15.01
CA ASN A 44 -13.61 22.92 14.33
C ASN A 44 -12.51 23.54 13.43
N GLY A 45 -11.41 22.86 13.13
CA GLY A 45 -10.34 23.29 12.24
C GLY A 45 -10.40 22.51 10.94
N ASN A 46 -10.27 23.21 9.81
CA ASN A 46 -10.14 22.58 8.50
C ASN A 46 -8.79 21.83 8.44
N ASP A 47 -8.80 20.53 8.73
CA ASP A 47 -7.65 19.62 8.70
C ASP A 47 -7.11 19.34 7.27
N GLY A 48 -7.69 20.02 6.27
CA GLY A 48 -7.31 19.92 4.87
C GLY A 48 -7.84 18.66 4.18
N TRP A 49 -8.57 17.79 4.88
CA TRP A 49 -9.21 16.62 4.31
C TRP A 49 -10.59 16.99 3.73
N LYS A 50 -10.79 16.64 2.46
CA LYS A 50 -12.09 16.74 1.80
C LYS A 50 -12.66 15.35 1.59
N VAL A 51 -13.80 15.05 2.22
CA VAL A 51 -14.56 13.83 1.98
C VAL A 51 -15.01 13.80 0.52
N LEU A 52 -14.73 12.69 -0.17
CA LEU A 52 -15.08 12.44 -1.56
C LEU A 52 -16.31 11.55 -1.68
N THR A 53 -16.40 10.50 -0.85
CA THR A 53 -17.56 9.60 -0.80
C THR A 53 -17.62 8.88 0.55
N LEU A 54 -18.82 8.45 0.90
CA LEU A 54 -19.12 7.60 2.04
C LEU A 54 -20.09 6.52 1.54
N GLU A 55 -19.57 5.31 1.31
CA GLU A 55 -20.35 4.19 0.76
C GLU A 55 -20.06 2.93 1.57
N ASN A 56 -21.12 2.19 1.94
CA ASN A 56 -21.01 0.94 2.70
C ASN A 56 -20.19 1.03 4.01
N GLY A 57 -20.25 2.17 4.69
CA GLY A 57 -19.49 2.41 5.93
C GLY A 57 -18.01 2.71 5.71
N VAL A 58 -17.57 2.89 4.46
CA VAL A 58 -16.22 3.30 4.08
C VAL A 58 -16.22 4.78 3.70
N GLU A 59 -15.48 5.60 4.44
CA GLU A 59 -15.24 7.00 4.12
C GLU A 59 -13.98 7.14 3.28
N ILE A 60 -14.07 7.79 2.12
CA ILE A 60 -12.91 8.16 1.32
C ILE A 60 -12.74 9.67 1.35
N SER A 61 -11.57 10.11 1.79
CA SER A 61 -11.18 11.50 1.95
C SER A 61 -9.90 11.79 1.18
N LYS A 62 -9.72 13.04 0.77
CA LYS A 62 -8.56 13.51 0.01
C LYS A 62 -8.01 14.79 0.59
N ARG A 63 -6.68 14.84 0.76
CA ARG A 63 -5.92 16.04 1.11
C ARG A 63 -4.98 16.41 -0.03
N ARG A 64 -4.80 17.71 -0.26
CA ARG A 64 -3.84 18.24 -1.23
C ARG A 64 -2.67 18.86 -0.47
N SER A 65 -1.46 18.45 -0.82
CA SER A 65 -0.22 19.05 -0.32
C SER A 65 0.69 19.31 -1.51
N ASP A 66 0.90 20.57 -1.87
CA ASP A 66 1.72 20.99 -3.02
C ASP A 66 1.47 20.13 -4.28
N SER A 67 2.50 19.42 -4.75
CA SER A 67 2.49 18.56 -5.94
C SER A 67 1.92 17.15 -5.69
N LEU A 68 1.50 16.85 -4.46
CA LEU A 68 1.00 15.56 -4.04
C LEU A 68 -0.49 15.62 -3.66
N HIS A 69 -1.14 14.49 -3.87
CA HIS A 69 -2.46 14.22 -3.33
C HIS A 69 -2.37 13.02 -2.41
N THR A 70 -2.88 13.18 -1.20
CA THR A 70 -3.03 12.09 -0.25
C THR A 70 -4.49 11.67 -0.22
N PHE A 71 -4.73 10.37 -0.37
CA PHE A 71 -6.03 9.77 -0.18
C PHE A 71 -6.02 8.97 1.10
N ARG A 72 -7.17 8.96 1.77
CA ARG A 72 -7.44 8.19 2.97
C ARG A 72 -8.76 7.47 2.78
N SER A 73 -8.76 6.16 2.99
CA SER A 73 -9.97 5.36 3.15
C SER A 73 -10.05 4.94 4.60
N ARG A 74 -11.19 5.12 5.25
CA ARG A 74 -11.40 4.76 6.64
C ARG A 74 -12.64 3.88 6.76
N TRP A 75 -12.49 2.74 7.42
CA TRP A 75 -13.55 1.76 7.57
C TRP A 75 -13.59 1.22 9.00
N VAL A 76 -14.79 1.05 9.54
CA VAL A 76 -15.02 0.37 10.81
C VAL A 76 -15.41 -1.08 10.52
N LEU A 77 -14.54 -2.01 10.88
CA LEU A 77 -14.80 -3.44 10.83
C LEU A 77 -15.33 -3.93 12.16
N ARG A 78 -16.51 -4.55 12.14
CA ARG A 78 -17.11 -5.17 13.33
C ARG A 78 -16.72 -6.64 13.40
N SER A 79 -16.45 -7.13 14.61
CA SER A 79 -16.13 -8.55 14.86
C SER A 79 -14.91 -9.05 14.08
N VAL A 80 -13.95 -8.16 13.80
CA VAL A 80 -12.65 -8.48 13.22
C VAL A 80 -11.58 -7.74 14.02
N SER A 81 -10.74 -8.50 14.71
CA SER A 81 -9.66 -7.93 15.50
C SER A 81 -8.55 -7.35 14.62
N PRO A 82 -7.76 -6.39 15.12
CA PRO A 82 -6.60 -5.86 14.38
C PRO A 82 -5.65 -6.96 13.90
N GLN A 83 -5.41 -7.97 14.74
CA GLN A 83 -4.52 -9.10 14.43
C GLN A 83 -5.08 -9.95 13.29
N GLN A 84 -6.38 -10.28 13.32
CA GLN A 84 -7.02 -11.04 12.25
C GLN A 84 -6.92 -10.31 10.91
N PHE A 85 -7.20 -9.01 10.92
CA PHE A 85 -7.09 -8.18 9.71
C PHE A 85 -5.66 -8.21 9.15
N ILE A 86 -4.65 -7.97 10.00
CA ILE A 86 -3.25 -7.90 9.58
C ILE A 86 -2.71 -9.24 9.11
N THR A 87 -3.09 -10.36 9.73
CA THR A 87 -2.69 -11.69 9.26
C THR A 87 -3.06 -11.90 7.80
N VAL A 88 -4.24 -11.43 7.39
CA VAL A 88 -4.68 -11.58 5.99
C VAL A 88 -4.08 -10.52 5.09
N ALA A 89 -4.03 -9.26 5.55
CA ALA A 89 -3.45 -8.17 4.78
C ALA A 89 -1.96 -8.39 4.46
N ASN A 90 -1.24 -9.10 5.33
CA ASN A 90 0.19 -9.37 5.18
C ASN A 90 0.50 -10.68 4.44
N ALA A 91 -0.49 -11.53 4.20
CA ALA A 91 -0.29 -12.75 3.43
C ALA A 91 -0.07 -12.36 1.96
N ILE A 92 1.19 -12.19 1.57
CA ILE A 92 1.59 -11.92 0.18
C ILE A 92 0.98 -12.95 -0.78
N ASP A 93 0.84 -14.21 -0.34
CA ASP A 93 0.20 -15.24 -1.14
C ASP A 93 -1.32 -15.11 -1.20
N ALA A 94 -1.96 -14.52 -0.19
CA ALA A 94 -3.35 -14.08 -0.31
C ALA A 94 -3.48 -12.92 -1.31
N ALA A 95 -2.53 -11.97 -1.32
CA ALA A 95 -2.51 -10.86 -2.27
C ALA A 95 -2.56 -11.31 -3.74
N LYS A 96 -1.84 -12.38 -4.09
CA LYS A 96 -1.90 -12.99 -5.43
C LYS A 96 -3.24 -13.64 -5.75
N GLN A 97 -3.97 -14.12 -4.76
CA GLN A 97 -5.25 -14.82 -4.97
C GLN A 97 -6.37 -13.84 -5.34
N TRP A 98 -6.36 -12.63 -4.76
CA TRP A 98 -7.42 -11.65 -5.01
C TRP A 98 -7.03 -10.53 -5.99
N ASP A 99 -5.73 -10.29 -6.24
CA ASP A 99 -5.28 -9.38 -7.31
C ASP A 99 -4.74 -10.17 -8.50
N SER A 100 -5.61 -10.44 -9.49
CA SER A 100 -5.23 -11.11 -10.73
C SER A 100 -4.20 -10.33 -11.56
N ASP A 101 -4.05 -9.02 -11.32
CA ASP A 101 -3.04 -8.21 -11.98
C ASP A 101 -1.65 -8.42 -11.34
N LEU A 102 -1.58 -8.82 -10.06
CA LEU A 102 -0.36 -9.12 -9.30
C LEU A 102 0.17 -10.52 -9.62
N VAL A 103 0.99 -10.59 -10.67
CA VAL A 103 1.58 -11.85 -11.17
C VAL A 103 2.79 -12.32 -10.37
N GLU A 104 3.38 -11.47 -9.53
CA GLU A 104 4.48 -11.85 -8.65
C GLU A 104 4.52 -10.94 -7.43
N ALA A 105 4.69 -11.54 -6.26
CA ALA A 105 5.07 -10.84 -5.05
C ALA A 105 6.07 -11.72 -4.28
N ARG A 106 7.26 -11.17 -4.05
CA ARG A 106 8.42 -11.91 -3.57
C ARG A 106 9.27 -11.07 -2.62
N TYR A 107 9.62 -11.62 -1.46
CA TYR A 107 10.63 -11.05 -0.58
C TYR A 107 12.01 -11.09 -1.26
N ILE A 108 12.65 -9.93 -1.34
CA ILE A 108 14.01 -9.78 -1.86
C ILE A 108 15.02 -9.88 -0.73
N LYS A 109 14.75 -9.19 0.38
CA LYS A 109 15.69 -9.06 1.48
C LYS A 109 14.98 -8.68 2.78
N ASP A 110 15.30 -9.39 3.85
CA ASP A 110 14.91 -9.00 5.21
C ASP A 110 16.02 -8.14 5.80
N LEU A 111 15.65 -6.99 6.34
CA LEU A 111 16.59 -6.06 6.99
C LEU A 111 16.55 -6.24 8.51
N GLU A 112 15.33 -6.42 9.04
CA GLU A 112 14.95 -6.70 10.43
C GLU A 112 13.66 -7.53 10.46
N ASP A 113 13.27 -8.04 11.64
CA ASP A 113 12.07 -8.88 11.82
C ASP A 113 10.77 -8.21 11.36
N ASN A 114 10.73 -6.87 11.41
CA ASN A 114 9.59 -6.06 11.04
C ASN A 114 9.83 -5.19 9.80
N LEU A 115 10.95 -5.37 9.10
CA LEU A 115 11.36 -4.55 7.97
C LEU A 115 11.94 -5.39 6.83
N SER A 116 11.20 -5.48 5.73
CA SER A 116 11.59 -6.26 4.56
C SER A 116 11.50 -5.45 3.27
N ILE A 117 12.24 -5.89 2.25
CA ILE A 117 12.17 -5.38 0.88
C ILE A 117 11.45 -6.42 0.02
N ILE A 118 10.42 -5.97 -0.69
CA ILE A 118 9.52 -6.81 -1.47
C ILE A 118 9.54 -6.35 -2.93
N ARG A 119 9.53 -7.31 -3.85
CA ARG A 119 9.25 -7.11 -5.27
C ARG A 119 7.80 -7.40 -5.55
N LEU A 120 7.10 -6.46 -6.17
CA LEU A 120 5.76 -6.65 -6.72
C LEU A 120 5.84 -6.50 -8.24
N ARG A 121 5.28 -7.44 -9.00
CA ARG A 121 5.21 -7.38 -10.47
C ARG A 121 3.77 -7.52 -10.92
N PHE A 122 3.37 -6.62 -11.81
CA PHE A 122 2.05 -6.61 -12.41
C PHE A 122 2.12 -7.09 -13.86
N GLY A 123 1.12 -7.88 -14.27
CA GLY A 123 1.07 -8.52 -15.57
C GLY A 123 0.81 -7.56 -16.72
N ASP A 124 0.93 -8.05 -17.96
CA ASP A 124 0.68 -7.26 -19.17
C ASP A 124 -0.80 -6.92 -19.37
N ASN A 125 -1.68 -7.75 -18.82
CA ASN A 125 -3.12 -7.53 -18.86
C ASN A 125 -3.62 -6.54 -17.80
N SER A 126 -2.73 -6.08 -16.91
CA SER A 126 -3.14 -5.17 -15.85
C SER A 126 -3.55 -3.80 -16.39
N LYS A 127 -4.26 -3.06 -15.53
CA LYS A 127 -4.73 -1.70 -15.83
C LYS A 127 -3.59 -0.84 -16.38
N PRO A 128 -3.84 0.13 -17.29
CA PRO A 128 -2.78 0.89 -17.98
C PRO A 128 -1.72 1.52 -17.06
N LEU A 129 -2.09 1.86 -15.82
CA LEU A 129 -1.16 2.41 -14.84
C LEU A 129 -0.20 1.36 -14.26
N PHE A 130 -0.59 0.10 -14.15
CA PHE A 130 0.20 -1.00 -13.58
C PHE A 130 0.76 -1.96 -14.65
N ARG A 131 0.29 -1.83 -15.89
CA ARG A 131 0.71 -2.65 -17.03
C ARG A 131 2.21 -2.81 -17.12
N ASN A 132 2.66 -4.06 -17.00
CA ASN A 132 4.07 -4.44 -17.12
C ASN A 132 4.98 -3.60 -16.18
N ARG A 133 4.51 -3.32 -14.96
CA ARG A 133 5.28 -2.60 -13.95
C ARG A 133 5.80 -3.52 -12.86
N GLU A 134 7.00 -3.21 -12.41
CA GLU A 134 7.54 -3.77 -11.18
C GLU A 134 7.79 -2.67 -10.14
N PHE A 135 7.54 -2.97 -8.88
CA PHE A 135 7.79 -2.10 -7.75
C PHE A 135 8.73 -2.81 -6.80
N ILE A 136 9.79 -2.11 -6.38
CA ILE A 136 10.68 -2.58 -5.32
C ILE A 136 10.40 -1.68 -4.13
N VAL A 137 9.71 -2.24 -3.15
CA VAL A 137 9.20 -1.51 -2.00
C VAL A 137 9.86 -2.01 -0.73
N TYR A 138 10.00 -1.14 0.27
CA TYR A 138 10.11 -1.60 1.64
C TYR A 138 8.70 -1.80 2.21
N GLU A 139 8.59 -2.70 3.17
CA GLU A 139 7.44 -2.88 4.03
C GLU A 139 7.94 -2.88 5.47
N ARG A 140 7.42 -1.97 6.30
CA ARG A 140 7.65 -1.95 7.74
C ARG A 140 6.38 -2.22 8.49
N ARG A 141 6.46 -3.05 9.51
CA ARG A 141 5.36 -3.40 10.42
C ARG A 141 5.69 -2.87 11.80
N GLU A 142 4.78 -2.15 12.43
CA GLU A 142 5.03 -1.57 13.74
C GLU A 142 3.77 -1.69 14.59
N THR A 143 3.96 -2.10 15.84
CA THR A 143 2.90 -2.13 16.85
C THR A 143 3.17 -1.01 17.83
N MET A 144 2.29 -0.03 17.87
CA MET A 144 2.37 1.11 18.80
C MET A 144 2.07 0.66 20.23
N GLU A 145 2.43 1.49 21.21
CA GLU A 145 2.23 1.20 22.64
C GLU A 145 0.74 1.00 23.00
N ASP A 146 -0.18 1.68 22.30
CA ASP A 146 -1.63 1.54 22.48
C ASP A 146 -2.22 0.31 21.77
N GLY A 147 -1.39 -0.50 21.11
CA GLY A 147 -1.79 -1.66 20.33
C GLY A 147 -2.24 -1.35 18.90
N THR A 148 -2.15 -0.09 18.45
CA THR A 148 -2.37 0.27 17.05
C THR A 148 -1.32 -0.39 16.17
N LEU A 149 -1.75 -1.03 15.11
CA LEU A 149 -0.85 -1.69 14.16
C LEU A 149 -0.69 -0.84 12.91
N VAL A 150 0.55 -0.65 12.46
CA VAL A 150 0.87 0.13 11.25
C VAL A 150 1.68 -0.71 10.29
N VAL A 151 1.28 -0.70 9.01
CA VAL A 151 2.04 -1.33 7.92
C VAL A 151 2.37 -0.25 6.90
N ALA A 152 3.63 0.15 6.83
CA ALA A 152 4.14 1.20 5.96
C ALA A 152 4.83 0.64 4.73
N VAL A 153 4.43 1.11 3.55
CA VAL A 153 4.92 0.62 2.25
C VAL A 153 5.25 1.79 1.32
N ALA A 154 6.48 1.83 0.81
CA ALA A 154 6.87 2.75 -0.25
C ALA A 154 8.00 2.21 -1.11
N SER A 155 8.15 2.73 -2.32
CA SER A 155 9.24 2.35 -3.23
C SER A 155 10.59 2.86 -2.76
N LEU A 156 11.62 2.01 -2.92
CA LEU A 156 13.01 2.44 -2.81
C LEU A 156 13.37 3.43 -3.93
N PRO A 157 14.34 4.34 -3.69
CA PRO A 157 14.92 5.16 -4.74
C PRO A 157 15.42 4.30 -5.90
N LYS A 158 15.33 4.84 -7.11
CA LYS A 158 15.62 4.11 -8.36
C LYS A 158 17.02 3.49 -8.33
N GLU A 159 17.99 4.19 -7.77
CA GLU A 159 19.39 3.78 -7.67
C GLU A 159 19.51 2.59 -6.71
N ILE A 160 18.94 2.71 -5.49
CA ILE A 160 18.89 1.63 -4.49
C ILE A 160 18.23 0.39 -5.08
N ALA A 161 17.07 0.59 -5.70
CA ALA A 161 16.28 -0.47 -6.29
C ALA A 161 16.99 -1.15 -7.48
N ALA A 162 17.80 -0.42 -8.25
CA ALA A 162 18.59 -0.97 -9.35
C ALA A 162 19.82 -1.75 -8.86
N GLY A 163 20.44 -1.33 -7.76
CA GLY A 163 21.54 -2.07 -7.12
C GLY A 163 21.08 -3.39 -6.50
N LEU A 164 19.88 -3.43 -5.92
CA LEU A 164 19.31 -4.66 -5.34
C LEU A 164 18.69 -5.59 -6.40
N HIS A 165 17.99 -5.01 -7.36
CA HIS A 165 17.30 -5.77 -8.40
C HIS A 165 17.42 -5.02 -9.73
N PRO A 166 18.44 -5.29 -10.53
CA PRO A 166 18.61 -4.67 -11.85
C PRO A 166 17.37 -4.87 -12.71
N LYS A 167 16.98 -3.82 -13.44
CA LYS A 167 15.79 -3.84 -14.31
C LYS A 167 15.99 -4.90 -15.42
N GLN A 168 15.12 -5.91 -15.45
CA GLN A 168 15.05 -6.84 -16.57
C GLN A 168 14.38 -6.15 -17.76
N SER A 169 14.83 -6.45 -18.99
CA SER A 169 14.71 -5.59 -20.19
C SER A 169 13.30 -5.13 -20.56
N ASN A 170 12.25 -5.74 -20.01
CA ASN A 170 10.87 -5.52 -20.44
C ASN A 170 9.99 -4.85 -19.38
N ALA A 171 10.32 -4.92 -18.09
CA ALA A 171 9.46 -4.43 -17.00
C ALA A 171 9.70 -2.95 -16.69
N ILE A 172 8.66 -2.12 -16.57
CA ILE A 172 8.78 -0.70 -16.22
C ILE A 172 8.86 -0.55 -14.69
N ARG A 173 9.93 0.06 -14.16
CA ARG A 173 10.02 0.36 -12.73
C ARG A 173 8.96 1.39 -12.35
N GLY A 174 7.99 0.96 -11.55
CA GLY A 174 6.97 1.79 -10.93
C GLY A 174 7.54 2.60 -9.77
N LEU A 175 6.75 3.55 -9.29
CA LEU A 175 7.02 4.33 -8.09
C LEU A 175 5.73 4.41 -7.30
N LEU A 176 5.75 3.76 -6.15
CA LEU A 176 4.75 3.87 -5.09
C LEU A 176 5.29 4.87 -4.07
N LEU A 177 4.59 5.98 -3.89
CA LEU A 177 4.89 6.91 -2.80
C LEU A 177 4.43 6.30 -1.47
N GLN A 178 4.56 7.04 -0.38
CA GLN A 178 4.14 6.57 0.94
C GLN A 178 2.68 6.08 0.91
N SER A 179 2.50 4.87 1.40
CA SER A 179 1.20 4.21 1.50
C SER A 179 1.20 3.21 2.64
N GLY A 180 0.04 2.79 3.10
CA GLY A 180 -0.02 1.81 4.17
C GLY A 180 -1.34 1.76 4.91
N TRP A 181 -1.34 0.90 5.93
CA TRP A 181 -2.47 0.63 6.79
C TRP A 181 -2.17 1.14 8.20
N VAL A 182 -3.19 1.73 8.83
CA VAL A 182 -3.25 1.97 10.27
C VAL A 182 -4.49 1.25 10.78
N VAL A 183 -4.30 0.33 11.72
CA VAL A 183 -5.37 -0.52 12.26
C VAL A 183 -5.48 -0.25 13.76
N GLU A 184 -6.51 0.50 14.12
CA GLU A 184 -6.79 0.93 15.48
C GLU A 184 -7.77 -0.06 16.11
N LYS A 185 -7.47 -0.51 17.33
CA LYS A 185 -8.37 -1.39 18.07
C LYS A 185 -9.61 -0.62 18.54
N LEU A 186 -10.78 -1.22 18.42
CA LEU A 186 -12.02 -0.79 19.07
C LEU A 186 -12.44 -1.79 20.16
N GLU A 187 -13.51 -1.48 20.86
CA GLU A 187 -14.21 -2.40 21.75
C GLU A 187 -14.78 -3.62 20.97
N ASP A 188 -15.06 -4.72 21.66
CA ASP A 188 -15.72 -5.92 21.11
C ASP A 188 -15.07 -6.53 19.86
N ASP A 189 -13.75 -6.76 19.91
CA ASP A 189 -12.95 -7.34 18.82
C ASP A 189 -13.21 -6.67 17.45
N SER A 190 -13.48 -5.37 17.47
CA SER A 190 -13.67 -4.56 16.27
C SER A 190 -12.42 -3.71 16.01
N CYS A 191 -12.26 -3.20 14.79
CA CYS A 191 -11.15 -2.30 14.47
C CYS A 191 -11.55 -1.21 13.48
N VAL A 192 -10.83 -0.09 13.54
CA VAL A 192 -10.83 0.91 12.47
C VAL A 192 -9.64 0.63 11.59
N VAL A 193 -9.90 0.40 10.30
CA VAL A 193 -8.86 0.28 9.28
C VAL A 193 -8.80 1.59 8.51
N THR A 194 -7.65 2.24 8.56
CA THR A 194 -7.36 3.41 7.75
C THR A 194 -6.28 3.06 6.74
N TYR A 195 -6.61 3.13 5.45
CA TYR A 195 -5.64 3.02 4.37
C TYR A 195 -5.29 4.40 3.85
N VAL A 196 -4.00 4.69 3.72
CA VAL A 196 -3.50 5.98 3.22
C VAL A 196 -2.59 5.73 2.03
N VAL A 197 -2.68 6.62 1.04
CA VAL A 197 -1.81 6.57 -0.14
C VAL A 197 -1.53 7.96 -0.67
N GLN A 198 -0.27 8.20 -1.01
CA GLN A 198 0.15 9.39 -1.72
C GLN A 198 0.28 9.14 -3.22
N VAL A 199 -0.16 10.11 -4.01
CA VAL A 199 -0.02 10.09 -5.47
C VAL A 199 0.49 11.44 -5.97
N HIS A 200 1.39 11.40 -6.95
CA HIS A 200 1.91 12.61 -7.57
C HIS A 200 0.91 13.21 -8.57
N ARG A 201 0.74 14.55 -8.56
CA ARG A 201 -0.27 15.28 -9.34
C ARG A 201 -0.19 14.99 -10.85
N ILE A 202 1.02 14.89 -11.42
CA ILE A 202 1.19 14.63 -12.87
C ILE A 202 0.74 13.20 -13.22
N LYS A 203 1.05 12.21 -12.36
CA LYS A 203 0.57 10.84 -12.53
C LYS A 203 -0.94 10.72 -12.30
N MET A 204 -1.50 11.60 -11.46
CA MET A 204 -2.93 11.71 -11.22
C MET A 204 -3.69 12.27 -12.43
N PHE A 205 -3.12 13.22 -13.17
CA PHE A 205 -3.79 13.85 -14.31
C PHE A 205 -3.97 12.87 -15.48
N THR A 206 -2.96 12.04 -15.78
CA THR A 206 -3.10 10.92 -16.74
C THR A 206 -4.12 9.87 -16.27
N PHE A 207 -4.21 9.66 -14.95
CA PHE A 207 -5.13 8.72 -14.30
C PHE A 207 -6.59 9.21 -14.27
N LEU A 208 -6.81 10.53 -14.29
CA LEU A 208 -8.15 11.15 -14.32
C LEU A 208 -8.67 11.42 -15.74
N LEU A 209 -7.78 11.60 -16.73
CA LEU A 209 -8.16 11.87 -18.12
C LEU A 209 -8.81 10.66 -18.83
N HIS A 210 -8.56 9.44 -18.36
CA HIS A 210 -9.35 8.27 -18.77
C HIS A 210 -10.57 8.15 -17.86
N LYS A 211 -11.68 8.75 -18.30
CA LYS A 211 -13.03 8.66 -17.73
C LYS A 211 -13.24 7.42 -16.85
N GLN A 212 -13.06 7.51 -15.54
CA GLN A 212 -13.72 6.63 -14.56
C GLN A 212 -13.43 7.17 -13.15
N LYS A 213 -14.40 7.92 -12.59
CA LYS A 213 -14.52 8.09 -11.13
C LYS A 213 -14.54 6.73 -10.40
N LYS A 214 -14.88 5.64 -11.12
CA LYS A 214 -14.89 4.25 -10.67
C LYS A 214 -13.53 3.55 -10.54
N VAL A 215 -12.44 4.00 -11.17
CA VAL A 215 -11.19 3.19 -11.23
C VAL A 215 -10.26 3.41 -10.04
N ILE A 216 -10.19 4.65 -9.52
CA ILE A 216 -9.56 4.94 -8.22
C ILE A 216 -10.32 4.21 -7.11
N PHE A 217 -11.64 4.27 -7.23
CA PHE A 217 -12.62 3.61 -6.39
C PHE A 217 -12.62 2.08 -6.54
N ASN A 218 -12.00 1.49 -7.57
CA ASN A 218 -11.91 0.03 -7.68
C ASN A 218 -10.51 -0.46 -7.26
N ALA A 219 -9.40 0.14 -7.69
CA ALA A 219 -8.09 -0.37 -7.27
C ALA A 219 -7.84 -0.26 -5.75
N PHE A 220 -8.26 0.83 -5.10
CA PHE A 220 -8.07 1.01 -3.65
C PHE A 220 -9.13 0.30 -2.81
N LEU A 221 -10.34 0.16 -3.34
CA LEU A 221 -11.45 -0.55 -2.72
C LEU A 221 -11.37 -2.07 -2.97
N LEU A 222 -10.78 -2.55 -4.07
CA LEU A 222 -10.56 -3.99 -4.32
C LEU A 222 -9.48 -4.52 -3.36
N MET A 223 -8.40 -3.77 -3.13
CA MET A 223 -7.37 -4.15 -2.14
C MET A 223 -7.93 -4.22 -0.71
N ALA A 224 -8.94 -3.38 -0.38
CA ALA A 224 -9.57 -3.32 0.94
C ALA A 224 -10.83 -4.22 1.10
N LEU A 225 -11.67 -4.35 0.07
CA LEU A 225 -12.93 -5.11 0.10
C LEU A 225 -12.79 -6.56 -0.37
N PHE A 226 -11.88 -6.89 -1.30
CA PHE A 226 -11.73 -8.29 -1.74
C PHE A 226 -10.85 -9.12 -0.80
N SER A 227 -9.92 -8.47 -0.09
CA SER A 227 -9.37 -9.02 1.16
C SER A 227 -10.51 -9.47 2.08
N PHE A 228 -11.62 -8.72 2.14
CA PHE A 228 -12.75 -9.01 3.03
C PHE A 228 -13.73 -10.08 2.52
N SER A 229 -14.07 -10.12 1.23
CA SER A 229 -14.92 -11.20 0.68
C SER A 229 -14.29 -12.56 0.92
N TRP A 230 -12.97 -12.66 0.78
CA TRP A 230 -12.24 -13.89 1.04
C TRP A 230 -12.09 -14.19 2.54
N ILE A 231 -11.82 -13.20 3.39
CA ILE A 231 -11.80 -13.37 4.87
C ILE A 231 -13.14 -13.88 5.40
N LEU A 232 -14.25 -13.32 4.91
CA LEU A 232 -15.60 -13.70 5.33
C LEU A 232 -16.07 -15.03 4.76
N GLN A 233 -15.56 -15.46 3.59
CA GLN A 233 -16.01 -16.70 2.94
C GLN A 233 -15.10 -17.92 3.22
N ASP A 234 -13.78 -17.74 3.30
CA ASP A 234 -12.83 -18.87 3.31
C ASP A 234 -11.80 -18.83 4.46
N GLY A 235 -11.66 -17.71 5.19
CA GLY A 235 -10.62 -17.53 6.22
C GLY A 235 -10.97 -18.00 7.63
N CYS A 236 -12.25 -18.24 7.94
CA CYS A 236 -12.69 -18.67 9.27
C CYS A 236 -13.81 -19.72 9.16
N PRO A 237 -13.49 -21.03 9.25
CA PRO A 237 -14.51 -22.09 9.16
C PRO A 237 -15.50 -22.12 10.35
N SER A 238 -15.37 -21.22 11.34
CA SER A 238 -16.17 -21.28 12.56
C SER A 238 -16.40 -19.90 13.19
N ALA A 239 -16.92 -18.93 12.45
CA ALA A 239 -17.65 -17.81 13.05
C ALA A 239 -18.55 -17.11 12.00
N LEU A 240 -19.84 -17.42 12.09
CA LEU A 240 -20.97 -16.60 11.60
C LEU A 240 -21.10 -16.42 10.09
N SER A 241 -22.00 -17.23 9.53
CA SER A 241 -22.78 -16.94 8.33
C SER A 241 -23.36 -15.52 8.37
N ILE A 242 -22.71 -14.58 7.70
CA ILE A 242 -23.33 -13.31 7.32
C ILE A 242 -23.99 -13.55 5.95
N ASP A 243 -25.30 -13.71 5.97
CA ASP A 243 -26.12 -13.88 4.78
C ASP A 243 -26.17 -12.57 3.99
N LEU A 244 -25.32 -12.47 2.95
CA LEU A 244 -25.23 -11.31 2.06
C LEU A 244 -26.33 -11.29 0.97
N THR A 245 -27.35 -12.13 1.06
CA THR A 245 -28.41 -12.19 0.03
C THR A 245 -29.58 -11.23 0.23
N GLN A 246 -29.68 -10.48 1.33
CA GLN A 246 -30.91 -9.72 1.63
C GLN A 246 -30.97 -8.23 1.21
N ASN A 247 -29.93 -7.63 0.62
CA ASN A 247 -29.97 -6.19 0.25
C ASN A 247 -29.80 -5.87 -1.24
N TRP A 248 -30.30 -6.74 -2.12
CA TRP A 248 -30.44 -6.43 -3.56
C TRP A 248 -31.91 -6.45 -3.99
N LEU A 249 -32.70 -5.49 -3.51
CA LEU A 249 -33.90 -4.95 -4.17
C LEU A 249 -34.09 -3.47 -3.78
#